data_AF-A0AAP2DUL8-F1
#
_entry.id   AF-A0AAP2DUL8-F1
#
_cell.length_a   1.000
_cell.length_b   1.000
_cell.length_c   1.000
_cell.angle_alpha   90.00
_cell.angle_beta   90.00
_cell.angle_gamma   90.00
#
_symmetry.space_group_name_H-M   'P 1'
#
loop_
_entity.id
_entity.type
_entity.pdbx_description
1 polymer ?
#
loop_
_entity_poly.entity_id
_entity_poly.type
_entity_poly.pdbx_seq_one_letter_code
_entity_poly.pdbx_strand_id
1 'polypeptide(L)'
;STNIQIAGSQAGVTYQLRNDAGDIAIGSPVAGTGGLINLPTGNLTANTTFNVFATITATGCDTEMNNTIGVTVNAIPSITSHPVSVTQCADNGTTFTVAATGTTLTYQWRRNGVNLTNAGVYSGVNTSTLTISSVAGVGGNFDVVVTETSATPNCPVASNAATLTVNPLPTGLAVTTAASAVC
;
A
#
# COMPACT_ATOMS: atom_id res chain seq x y z
N SER A 1 10.16 9.77 -4.85
CA SER A 1 10.97 11.01 -4.80
C SER A 1 10.34 11.96 -3.80
N THR A 2 11.15 12.65 -3.00
CA THR A 2 10.68 13.69 -2.07
C THR A 2 11.46 14.99 -2.29
N ASN A 3 11.03 16.07 -1.66
CA ASN A 3 11.70 17.36 -1.71
C ASN A 3 12.23 17.74 -0.33
N ILE A 4 13.46 18.23 -0.29
CA ILE A 4 14.01 18.95 0.85
C ILE A 4 13.69 20.43 0.67
N GLN A 5 13.08 21.03 1.67
CA GLN A 5 12.63 22.43 1.61
C GLN A 5 13.61 23.32 2.34
N ILE A 6 13.97 24.44 1.73
CA ILE A 6 14.74 25.50 2.37
C ILE A 6 13.83 26.71 2.52
N ALA A 7 13.47 27.02 3.75
CA ALA A 7 12.72 28.23 4.08
C ALA A 7 13.69 29.43 4.11
N GLY A 8 13.30 30.54 3.47
CA GLY A 8 14.10 31.77 3.48
C GLY A 8 15.38 31.69 2.63
N SER A 9 15.32 31.01 1.49
CA SER A 9 16.42 31.04 0.51
C SER A 9 16.75 32.48 0.10
N GLN A 10 18.02 32.78 -0.15
CA GLN A 10 18.47 34.12 -0.50
C GLN A 10 18.50 34.30 -2.03
N ALA A 11 17.95 35.40 -2.53
CA ALA A 11 18.07 35.75 -3.94
C ALA A 11 19.56 36.00 -4.29
N GLY A 12 20.03 35.46 -5.41
CA GLY A 12 21.45 35.53 -5.80
C GLY A 12 22.35 34.45 -5.16
N VAL A 13 21.76 33.47 -4.48
CA VAL A 13 22.43 32.26 -3.98
C VAL A 13 21.85 31.04 -4.68
N THR A 14 22.67 30.10 -5.11
CA THR A 14 22.24 28.79 -5.62
C THR A 14 22.46 27.73 -4.56
N TYR A 15 21.50 26.81 -4.43
CA TYR A 15 21.50 25.73 -3.46
C TYR A 15 21.58 24.40 -4.19
N GLN A 16 22.60 23.62 -3.89
CA GLN A 16 22.82 22.27 -4.43
C GLN A 16 22.58 21.26 -3.31
N LEU A 17 21.66 20.32 -3.55
CA LEU A 17 21.52 19.16 -2.68
C LEU A 17 22.70 18.22 -2.91
N ARG A 18 23.29 17.69 -1.84
CA ARG A 18 24.35 16.68 -1.93
C ARG A 18 24.06 15.51 -1.00
N ASN A 19 24.57 14.33 -1.34
CA ASN A 19 24.65 13.28 -0.35
C ASN A 19 25.64 13.72 0.74
N ASP A 20 25.34 13.38 1.99
CA ASP A 20 26.24 13.69 3.11
C ASP A 20 27.48 12.80 3.07
N ALA A 21 27.28 11.54 2.66
CA ALA A 21 28.35 10.59 2.44
C ALA A 21 29.11 10.89 1.13
N GLY A 22 30.03 11.86 1.19
CA GLY A 22 30.98 12.16 0.13
C GLY A 22 30.66 13.37 -0.74
N ASP A 23 29.72 14.22 -0.32
CA ASP A 23 29.41 15.51 -0.96
C ASP A 23 29.10 15.45 -2.47
N ILE A 24 28.50 14.36 -2.89
CA ILE A 24 28.09 14.11 -4.28
C ILE A 24 26.81 14.88 -4.56
N ALA A 25 26.85 15.75 -5.57
CA ALA A 25 25.70 16.53 -6.02
C ALA A 25 24.53 15.63 -6.51
N ILE A 26 23.33 15.97 -6.04
CA ILE A 26 22.07 15.32 -6.40
C ILE A 26 21.20 16.31 -7.18
N GLY A 27 20.96 16.00 -8.46
CA GLY A 27 20.24 16.90 -9.34
C GLY A 27 21.01 18.19 -9.64
N SER A 28 20.32 19.18 -10.20
CA SER A 28 20.90 20.48 -10.54
C SER A 28 20.76 21.50 -9.41
N PRO A 29 21.64 22.51 -9.32
CA PRO A 29 21.49 23.60 -8.35
C PRO A 29 20.18 24.36 -8.58
N VAL A 30 19.54 24.78 -7.49
CA VAL A 30 18.30 25.58 -7.52
C VAL A 30 18.60 27.00 -7.05
N ALA A 31 18.20 28.01 -7.83
CA ALA A 31 18.36 29.40 -7.44
C ALA A 31 17.41 29.77 -6.29
N GLY A 32 17.93 30.48 -5.29
CA GLY A 32 17.15 31.05 -4.21
C GLY A 32 16.25 32.17 -4.69
N THR A 33 15.06 32.26 -4.10
CA THR A 33 13.97 33.14 -4.53
C THR A 33 13.66 34.26 -3.53
N GLY A 34 14.37 34.33 -2.40
CA GLY A 34 13.94 35.13 -1.24
C GLY A 34 12.90 34.40 -0.37
N GLY A 35 12.44 33.21 -0.78
CA GLY A 35 11.36 32.46 -0.15
C GLY A 35 11.66 30.96 -0.06
N LEU A 36 10.60 30.14 -0.04
CA LEU A 36 10.73 28.68 0.01
C LEU A 36 11.19 28.13 -1.34
N ILE A 37 12.18 27.24 -1.33
CA ILE A 37 12.60 26.44 -2.48
C ILE A 37 12.55 24.95 -2.16
N ASN A 38 12.38 24.14 -3.20
CA ASN A 38 12.37 22.68 -3.13
C ASN A 38 13.60 22.12 -3.84
N LEU A 39 14.34 21.26 -3.16
CA LEU A 39 15.44 20.48 -3.69
C LEU A 39 15.00 19.01 -3.83
N PRO A 40 14.80 18.49 -5.06
CA PRO A 40 14.33 17.13 -5.25
C PRO A 40 15.43 16.12 -4.91
N THR A 41 15.11 15.10 -4.11
CA THR A 41 16.05 14.03 -3.74
C THR A 41 16.24 12.99 -4.85
N GLY A 42 15.47 13.06 -5.94
CA GLY A 42 15.42 12.00 -6.95
C GLY A 42 14.76 10.71 -6.43
N ASN A 43 15.02 9.58 -7.09
CA ASN A 43 14.53 8.27 -6.66
C ASN A 43 15.52 7.62 -5.69
N LEU A 44 15.08 7.40 -4.46
CA LEU A 44 15.92 6.80 -3.41
C LEU A 44 15.65 5.31 -3.32
N THR A 45 16.72 4.51 -3.24
CA THR A 45 16.67 3.06 -3.06
C THR A 45 17.16 2.61 -1.69
N ALA A 46 17.74 3.53 -0.90
CA ALA A 46 18.24 3.29 0.44
C ALA A 46 18.12 4.57 1.29
N ASN A 47 18.13 4.40 2.61
CA ASN A 47 18.20 5.51 3.56
C ASN A 47 19.41 6.40 3.23
N THR A 48 19.18 7.70 3.10
CA THR A 48 20.20 8.65 2.69
C THR A 48 20.12 9.89 3.55
N THR A 49 21.27 10.34 4.04
CA THR A 49 21.41 11.65 4.68
C THR A 49 21.91 12.64 3.64
N PHE A 50 21.33 13.83 3.62
CA PHE A 50 21.71 14.91 2.71
C PHE A 50 22.23 16.12 3.48
N ASN A 51 23.16 16.83 2.84
CA ASN A 51 23.51 18.20 3.19
C ASN A 51 23.18 19.14 2.02
N VAL A 52 23.24 20.45 2.27
CA VAL A 52 23.01 21.47 1.26
C VAL A 52 24.24 22.35 1.13
N PHE A 53 24.68 22.54 -0.11
CA PHE A 53 25.76 23.45 -0.46
C PHE A 53 25.20 24.71 -1.10
N ALA A 54 25.53 25.87 -0.52
CA ALA A 54 25.09 27.16 -1.00
C ALA A 54 26.24 27.92 -1.64
N THR A 55 26.02 28.54 -2.80
CA THR A 55 27.02 29.34 -3.52
C THR A 55 26.43 30.69 -3.91
N ILE A 56 27.10 31.77 -3.55
CA ILE A 56 26.73 33.12 -3.98
C ILE A 56 27.07 33.27 -5.45
N THR A 57 26.05 33.49 -6.30
CA THR A 57 26.21 33.50 -7.77
C THR A 57 27.15 34.61 -8.25
N ALA A 58 27.21 35.74 -7.55
CA ALA A 58 28.01 36.89 -7.93
C ALA A 58 29.51 36.76 -7.60
N THR A 59 29.86 36.08 -6.50
CA THR A 59 31.24 36.01 -5.99
C THR A 59 31.84 34.61 -6.08
N GLY A 60 31.01 33.58 -6.23
CA GLY A 60 31.43 32.17 -6.14
C GLY A 60 31.76 31.72 -4.72
N CYS A 61 31.62 32.59 -3.70
CA CYS A 61 31.81 32.19 -2.31
C CYS A 61 30.75 31.14 -1.95
N ASP A 62 31.19 30.07 -1.32
CA ASP A 62 30.34 28.94 -0.99
C ASP A 62 30.44 28.53 0.48
N THR A 63 29.42 27.78 0.92
CA THR A 63 29.36 27.24 2.26
C THR A 63 28.45 26.01 2.27
N GLU A 64 28.84 25.00 3.02
CA GLU A 64 27.96 23.90 3.39
C GLU A 64 27.10 24.33 4.59
N MET A 65 25.79 24.12 4.48
CA MET A 65 24.87 24.43 5.57
C MET A 65 25.03 23.38 6.68
N ASN A 66 25.13 23.82 7.94
CA ASN A 66 25.39 22.96 9.10
C ASN A 66 24.31 21.91 9.42
N ASN A 67 23.17 21.92 8.72
CA ASN A 67 22.07 21.01 8.97
C ASN A 67 22.07 19.89 7.95
N THR A 68 22.00 18.65 8.44
CA THR A 68 21.77 17.48 7.62
C THR A 68 20.33 17.00 7.76
N ILE A 69 19.83 16.34 6.72
CA ILE A 69 18.45 15.85 6.66
C ILE A 69 18.48 14.38 6.26
N GLY A 70 18.02 13.52 7.16
CA GLY A 70 17.85 12.09 6.89
C GLY A 70 16.53 11.83 6.17
N VAL A 71 16.58 11.10 5.06
CA VAL A 71 15.40 10.57 4.37
C VAL A 71 15.44 9.05 4.45
N THR A 72 14.38 8.48 5.01
CA THR A 72 14.21 7.03 5.11
C THR A 72 13.44 6.49 3.90
N VAL A 73 13.89 5.32 3.43
CA VAL A 73 13.22 4.53 2.39
C VAL A 73 12.63 3.30 3.07
N ASN A 74 11.31 3.32 3.27
CA ASN A 74 10.62 2.23 3.92
C ASN A 74 10.29 1.12 2.91
N ALA A 75 10.45 -0.13 3.33
CA ALA A 75 10.05 -1.27 2.54
C ALA A 75 8.54 -1.23 2.25
N ILE A 76 8.16 -1.70 1.06
CA ILE A 76 6.77 -1.80 0.62
C ILE A 76 6.47 -3.29 0.42
N PRO A 77 5.31 -3.79 0.88
CA PRO A 77 4.96 -5.19 0.66
C PRO A 77 4.69 -5.45 -0.83
N SER A 78 5.02 -6.65 -1.30
CA SER A 78 4.74 -7.07 -2.68
C SER A 78 3.71 -8.19 -2.69
N ILE A 79 2.54 -7.95 -3.29
CA ILE A 79 1.50 -8.97 -3.45
C ILE A 79 1.86 -9.83 -4.67
N THR A 80 2.12 -11.11 -4.45
CA THR A 80 2.50 -12.07 -5.49
C THR A 80 1.33 -12.90 -6.00
N SER A 81 0.26 -13.02 -5.21
CA SER A 81 -1.00 -13.63 -5.63
C SER A 81 -2.18 -12.89 -5.02
N HIS A 82 -3.17 -12.60 -5.86
CA HIS A 82 -4.40 -11.91 -5.48
C HIS A 82 -5.51 -12.91 -5.17
N PRO A 83 -6.53 -12.54 -4.35
CA PRO A 83 -7.70 -13.38 -4.17
C PRO A 83 -8.40 -13.61 -5.51
N VAL A 84 -8.99 -14.80 -5.65
CA VAL A 84 -9.69 -15.23 -6.87
C VAL A 84 -11.20 -15.22 -6.61
N SER A 85 -11.98 -14.72 -7.58
CA SER A 85 -13.45 -14.71 -7.49
C SER A 85 -14.01 -16.13 -7.35
N VAL A 86 -15.05 -16.26 -6.52
CA VAL A 86 -15.71 -17.55 -6.24
C VAL A 86 -17.19 -17.43 -6.51
N THR A 87 -17.77 -18.48 -7.09
CA THR A 87 -19.22 -18.65 -7.19
C THR A 87 -19.62 -19.88 -6.38
N GLN A 88 -20.53 -19.72 -5.43
CA GLN A 88 -20.89 -20.76 -4.48
C GLN A 88 -22.40 -20.76 -4.17
N CYS A 89 -22.99 -21.93 -3.97
CA CYS A 89 -24.38 -22.04 -3.47
C CYS A 89 -24.50 -21.53 -2.03
N ALA A 90 -25.65 -20.95 -1.68
CA ALA A 90 -25.87 -20.26 -0.41
C ALA A 90 -25.65 -21.11 0.87
N ASP A 91 -25.65 -22.44 0.77
CA ASP A 91 -25.47 -23.40 1.87
C ASP A 91 -24.00 -23.72 2.21
N ASN A 92 -23.05 -23.20 1.45
CA ASN A 92 -21.64 -23.54 1.59
C ASN A 92 -20.80 -22.39 2.16
N GLY A 93 -19.61 -22.71 2.64
CA GLY A 93 -18.57 -21.73 2.97
C GLY A 93 -17.58 -21.52 1.81
N THR A 94 -16.66 -20.57 1.98
CA THR A 94 -15.53 -20.37 1.05
C THR A 94 -14.33 -19.79 1.78
N THR A 95 -13.17 -19.80 1.11
CA THR A 95 -11.98 -19.06 1.53
C THR A 95 -11.51 -18.12 0.43
N PHE A 96 -10.85 -17.04 0.84
CA PHE A 96 -10.04 -16.20 -0.03
C PHE A 96 -8.62 -16.17 0.52
N THR A 97 -7.63 -16.27 -0.37
CA THR A 97 -6.22 -16.27 0.00
C THR A 97 -5.47 -15.15 -0.72
N VAL A 98 -4.44 -14.62 -0.08
CA VAL A 98 -3.47 -13.69 -0.65
C VAL A 98 -2.06 -14.21 -0.37
N ALA A 99 -1.15 -14.05 -1.32
CA ALA A 99 0.28 -14.26 -1.08
C ALA A 99 0.99 -12.92 -1.21
N ALA A 100 1.81 -12.59 -0.22
CA ALA A 100 2.61 -11.37 -0.22
C ALA A 100 3.99 -11.62 0.40
N THR A 101 4.98 -10.84 -0.03
CA THR A 101 6.33 -10.82 0.51
C THR A 101 6.63 -9.46 1.12
N GLY A 102 7.46 -9.47 2.18
CA GLY A 102 7.87 -8.32 2.96
C GLY A 102 8.60 -8.76 4.21
N THR A 103 8.90 -7.82 5.09
CA THR A 103 9.64 -8.06 6.34
C THR A 103 8.68 -8.35 7.50
N THR A 104 7.73 -7.47 7.75
CA THR A 104 6.73 -7.62 8.82
C THR A 104 5.38 -7.18 8.28
N LEU A 105 4.58 -8.17 7.89
CA LEU A 105 3.30 -7.95 7.21
C LEU A 105 2.12 -8.08 8.16
N THR A 106 1.19 -7.15 8.04
CA THR A 106 -0.16 -7.23 8.63
C THR A 106 -1.21 -7.23 7.52
N TYR A 107 -2.37 -7.81 7.79
CA TYR A 107 -3.45 -7.96 6.82
C TYR A 107 -4.74 -7.35 7.37
N GLN A 108 -5.56 -6.81 6.48
CA GLN A 108 -6.92 -6.37 6.79
C GLN A 108 -7.82 -6.68 5.60
N TRP A 109 -8.62 -7.73 5.73
CA TRP A 109 -9.65 -8.06 4.75
C TRP A 109 -10.79 -7.06 4.79
N ARG A 110 -11.33 -6.76 3.61
CA ARG A 110 -12.43 -5.82 3.41
C ARG A 110 -13.51 -6.47 2.54
N ARG A 111 -14.75 -6.03 2.76
CA ARG A 111 -15.87 -6.30 1.85
C ARG A 111 -16.43 -4.98 1.37
N ASN A 112 -16.48 -4.79 0.06
CA ASN A 112 -16.95 -3.56 -0.58
C ASN A 112 -16.25 -2.30 0.00
N GLY A 113 -14.94 -2.40 0.26
CA GLY A 113 -14.13 -1.32 0.83
C GLY A 113 -14.24 -1.13 2.35
N VAL A 114 -15.09 -1.88 3.06
CA VAL A 114 -15.26 -1.79 4.52
C VAL A 114 -14.47 -2.89 5.22
N ASN A 115 -13.72 -2.53 6.26
CA ASN A 115 -12.94 -3.47 7.06
C ASN A 115 -13.82 -4.53 7.72
N LEU A 116 -13.43 -5.80 7.57
CA LEU A 116 -14.06 -6.92 8.25
C LEU A 116 -13.46 -7.10 9.65
N THR A 117 -14.28 -7.61 10.57
CA THR A 117 -13.86 -8.07 11.89
C THR A 117 -14.10 -9.58 12.00
N ASN A 118 -13.40 -10.26 12.91
CA ASN A 118 -13.66 -11.68 13.18
C ASN A 118 -15.00 -11.83 13.93
N ALA A 119 -16.10 -11.75 13.19
CA ALA A 119 -17.46 -11.80 13.69
C ALA A 119 -18.41 -12.43 12.66
N GLY A 120 -19.48 -13.04 13.17
CA GLY A 120 -20.48 -13.71 12.33
C GLY A 120 -19.85 -14.86 11.52
N VAL A 121 -19.91 -14.74 10.19
CA VAL A 121 -19.37 -15.76 9.28
C VAL A 121 -17.88 -15.59 8.95
N TYR A 122 -17.26 -14.49 9.37
CA TYR A 122 -15.88 -14.14 8.99
C TYR A 122 -14.86 -14.54 10.06
N SER A 123 -13.79 -15.21 9.64
CA SER A 123 -12.61 -15.48 10.48
C SER A 123 -11.32 -15.36 9.67
N GLY A 124 -10.21 -15.09 10.34
CA GLY A 124 -8.91 -14.89 9.69
C GLY A 124 -8.75 -13.51 9.01
N VAL A 125 -9.57 -12.51 9.37
CA VAL A 125 -9.60 -11.19 8.71
C VAL A 125 -8.29 -10.40 8.80
N ASN A 126 -7.37 -10.78 9.68
CA ASN A 126 -6.03 -10.21 9.81
C ASN A 126 -4.91 -11.18 9.41
N THR A 127 -5.22 -12.18 8.60
CA THR A 127 -4.27 -13.17 8.10
C THR A 127 -4.25 -13.22 6.57
N SER A 128 -3.34 -13.99 5.99
CA SER A 128 -3.30 -14.24 4.55
C SER A 128 -4.50 -15.03 4.01
N THR A 129 -5.34 -15.59 4.88
CA THR A 129 -6.53 -16.37 4.51
C THR A 129 -7.77 -15.85 5.23
N LEU A 130 -8.74 -15.37 4.47
CA LEU A 130 -10.09 -15.12 4.97
C LEU A 130 -10.92 -16.40 4.83
N THR A 131 -11.58 -16.80 5.90
CA THR A 131 -12.57 -17.88 5.88
C THR A 131 -13.97 -17.30 6.07
N ILE A 132 -14.90 -17.75 5.24
CA ILE A 132 -16.31 -17.43 5.28
C ILE A 132 -17.05 -18.75 5.52
N SER A 133 -17.58 -18.95 6.73
CA SER A 133 -18.22 -20.23 7.10
C SER A 133 -19.53 -20.49 6.36
N SER A 134 -20.25 -19.43 5.98
CA SER A 134 -21.45 -19.49 5.16
C SER A 134 -21.53 -18.29 4.22
N VAL A 135 -21.78 -18.54 2.93
CA VAL A 135 -21.87 -17.48 1.92
C VAL A 135 -23.26 -16.85 1.79
N ALA A 136 -24.27 -17.35 2.51
CA ALA A 136 -25.63 -16.82 2.47
C ALA A 136 -25.68 -15.31 2.79
N GLY A 137 -26.15 -14.50 1.83
CA GLY A 137 -26.30 -13.05 2.01
C GLY A 137 -24.99 -12.25 2.06
N VAL A 138 -23.83 -12.89 1.85
CA VAL A 138 -22.52 -12.23 1.94
C VAL A 138 -21.82 -11.97 0.61
N GLY A 139 -22.54 -12.07 -0.51
CA GLY A 139 -22.01 -11.73 -1.84
C GLY A 139 -21.47 -10.30 -1.93
N GLY A 140 -20.48 -10.09 -2.79
CA GLY A 140 -19.81 -8.78 -2.97
C GLY A 140 -18.33 -8.90 -3.30
N ASN A 141 -17.64 -7.76 -3.30
CA ASN A 141 -16.21 -7.68 -3.59
C ASN A 141 -15.40 -7.80 -2.31
N PHE A 142 -14.40 -8.69 -2.33
CA PHE A 142 -13.45 -8.92 -1.25
C PHE A 142 -12.05 -8.56 -1.71
N ASP A 143 -11.36 -7.78 -0.90
CA ASP A 143 -9.97 -7.38 -1.12
C ASP A 143 -9.25 -7.33 0.23
N VAL A 144 -7.92 -7.31 0.21
CA VAL A 144 -7.11 -7.26 1.41
C VAL A 144 -6.08 -6.15 1.30
N VAL A 145 -5.96 -5.36 2.37
CA VAL A 145 -4.86 -4.41 2.53
C VAL A 145 -3.74 -5.13 3.27
N VAL A 146 -2.59 -5.26 2.62
CA VAL A 146 -1.36 -5.78 3.20
C VAL A 146 -0.48 -4.60 3.57
N THR A 147 -0.04 -4.51 4.82
CA THR A 147 0.76 -3.38 5.32
C THR A 147 2.09 -3.87 5.84
N GLU A 148 3.18 -3.29 5.34
CA GLU A 148 4.51 -3.45 5.91
C GLU A 148 4.67 -2.53 7.13
N THR A 149 5.04 -3.10 8.27
CA THR A 149 5.12 -2.40 9.57
C THR A 149 6.50 -2.45 10.22
N SER A 150 7.54 -2.92 9.50
CA SER A 150 8.92 -2.93 10.02
C SER A 150 9.52 -1.53 10.21
N ALA A 151 8.92 -0.49 9.62
CA ALA A 151 9.34 0.90 9.76
C ALA A 151 8.14 1.84 9.85
N THR A 152 8.39 3.09 10.25
CA THR A 152 7.39 4.16 10.26
C THR A 152 7.78 5.27 9.27
N PRO A 153 6.83 5.84 8.51
CA PRO A 153 5.43 5.42 8.36
C PRO A 153 5.31 4.02 7.74
N ASN A 154 4.22 3.34 8.07
CA ASN A 154 3.84 2.05 7.51
C ASN A 154 3.36 2.20 6.05
N CYS A 155 3.59 1.17 5.24
CA CYS A 155 3.32 1.19 3.79
C CYS A 155 2.24 0.16 3.42
N PRO A 156 0.97 0.57 3.22
CA PRO A 156 -0.11 -0.32 2.80
C PRO A 156 -0.19 -0.48 1.28
N VAL A 157 -0.50 -1.70 0.83
CA VAL A 157 -0.82 -2.04 -0.56
C VAL A 157 -2.12 -2.86 -0.56
N ALA A 158 -3.09 -2.46 -1.41
CA ALA A 158 -4.33 -3.21 -1.57
C ALA A 158 -4.20 -4.24 -2.70
N SER A 159 -4.79 -5.42 -2.49
CA SER A 159 -4.94 -6.42 -3.54
C SER A 159 -5.97 -5.98 -4.59
N ASN A 160 -5.94 -6.60 -5.77
CA ASN A 160 -7.12 -6.66 -6.63
C ASN A 160 -8.31 -7.27 -5.87
N ALA A 161 -9.52 -6.84 -6.24
CA ALA A 161 -10.75 -7.37 -5.66
C ALA A 161 -11.16 -8.69 -6.31
N ALA A 162 -11.60 -9.65 -5.49
CA ALA A 162 -12.27 -10.88 -5.89
C ALA A 162 -13.77 -10.75 -5.65
N THR A 163 -14.60 -11.25 -6.56
CA THR A 163 -16.06 -11.22 -6.40
C THR A 163 -16.56 -12.55 -5.83
N LEU A 164 -17.36 -12.49 -4.77
CA LEU A 164 -18.17 -13.61 -4.29
C LEU A 164 -19.57 -13.54 -4.88
N THR A 165 -19.89 -14.47 -5.76
CA THR A 165 -21.24 -14.67 -6.30
C THR A 165 -21.94 -15.79 -5.54
N VAL A 166 -23.13 -15.52 -5.03
CA VAL A 166 -23.90 -16.47 -4.24
C VAL A 166 -25.09 -16.96 -5.05
N ASN A 167 -25.11 -18.25 -5.37
CA ASN A 167 -26.22 -18.86 -6.08
C ASN A 167 -27.31 -19.28 -5.09
N PRO A 168 -28.58 -18.92 -5.35
CA PRO A 168 -29.68 -19.37 -4.52
C PRO A 168 -29.87 -20.88 -4.63
N LEU A 169 -30.37 -21.49 -3.56
CA LEU A 169 -30.76 -22.89 -3.56
C LEU A 169 -32.07 -23.06 -4.34
N PRO A 170 -32.28 -24.20 -5.04
CA PRO A 170 -33.57 -24.51 -5.63
C PRO A 170 -34.68 -24.48 -4.56
N THR A 171 -35.79 -23.81 -4.85
CA THR A 171 -36.97 -23.80 -4.00
C THR A 171 -38.07 -24.65 -4.65
N GLY A 172 -38.85 -25.39 -3.85
CA GLY A 172 -40.05 -26.10 -4.35
C GLY A 172 -39.84 -27.50 -4.93
N LEU A 173 -38.87 -28.28 -4.45
CA LEU A 173 -38.76 -29.71 -4.80
C LEU A 173 -39.85 -30.52 -4.08
N ALA A 174 -41.06 -30.57 -4.65
CA ALA A 174 -42.04 -31.59 -4.32
C ALA A 174 -41.84 -32.78 -5.27
N VAL A 175 -41.14 -33.83 -4.81
CA VAL A 175 -41.15 -35.12 -5.51
C VAL A 175 -42.49 -35.76 -5.21
N THR A 176 -43.47 -35.55 -6.09
CA THR A 176 -44.68 -36.36 -6.07
C THR A 176 -44.35 -37.71 -6.69
N THR A 177 -44.38 -38.78 -5.90
CA THR A 177 -44.49 -40.11 -6.49
C THR A 177 -45.82 -40.16 -7.24
N ALA A 178 -45.79 -40.12 -8.57
CA ALA A 178 -46.86 -40.79 -9.29
C ALA A 178 -46.70 -42.27 -8.94
N ALA A 179 -47.67 -42.84 -8.21
CA ALA A 179 -47.73 -44.28 -8.04
C ALA A 179 -47.73 -44.90 -9.44
N SER A 180 -46.60 -45.50 -9.83
CA SER A 180 -46.49 -46.19 -11.11
C SER A 180 -46.95 -47.62 -10.88
N ALA A 181 -48.14 -47.95 -11.38
CA ALA A 181 -48.57 -49.33 -11.51
C ALA A 181 -48.21 -49.81 -12.92
N VAL A 182 -47.46 -50.90 -13.00
CA VAL A 182 -47.15 -51.60 -14.25
C VAL A 182 -48.05 -52.84 -14.29
N CYS A 183 -48.75 -53.08 -15.41
CA CYS A 183 -49.47 -54.33 -15.66
C CYS A 183 -48.50 -55.44 -16.09
#